data_AF-A0A940VV15-F1
#
_entry.id   AF-A0A940VV15-F1
#
_cell.length_a   1.000
_cell.length_b   1.000
_cell.length_c   1.000
_cell.angle_alpha   90.00
_cell.angle_beta   90.00
_cell.angle_gamma   90.00
#
_symmetry.space_group_name_H-M   'P 1'
#
loop_
_entity.id
_entity.type
_entity.pdbx_description
1 polymer ?
#
loop_
_entity_poly.entity_id
_entity_poly.type
_entity_poly.pdbx_seq_one_letter_code
_entity_poly.pdbx_strand_id
1 'polypeptide(L)'
;NDGSLELVRCYLNKGIPVLVEWIDWGGHWVVATGYHAAYESPAKGPDTIFFADPSSHWANPNNPDGISSFNAWRFRDMWFDVQYLSPGKISRNVYIIAIPKSTGRLNRR
;
A
#
# COMPACT_ATOMS: atom_id res chain seq x y z
N ASN A 1 -5.41 11.10 10.02
CA ASN A 1 -5.56 9.65 9.81
C ASN A 1 -4.60 8.92 10.72
N ASP A 2 -4.96 7.70 11.10
CA ASP A 2 -4.23 6.79 12.00
C ASP A 2 -3.46 5.69 11.24
N GLY A 3 -3.34 5.81 9.92
CA GLY A 3 -2.64 4.83 9.09
C GLY A 3 -1.19 4.64 9.54
N SER A 4 -0.73 3.40 9.53
CA SER A 4 0.65 3.02 9.85
C SER A 4 1.06 1.76 9.08
N LEU A 5 2.36 1.47 9.02
CA LEU A 5 2.84 0.23 8.40
C LEU A 5 2.29 -1.01 9.12
N GLU A 6 2.18 -0.96 10.45
CA GLU A 6 1.61 -2.02 11.28
C GLU A 6 0.15 -2.27 10.96
N LEU A 7 -0.63 -1.20 10.75
CA LEU A 7 -2.03 -1.30 10.35
C LEU A 7 -2.17 -1.90 8.95
N VAL A 8 -1.34 -1.48 7.99
CA VAL A 8 -1.31 -2.09 6.65
C VAL A 8 -0.99 -3.58 6.76
N ARG A 9 0.04 -3.95 7.52
CA ARG A 9 0.40 -5.36 7.78
C ARG A 9 -0.75 -6.13 8.42
N CYS A 10 -1.48 -5.54 9.37
CA CYS A 10 -2.64 -6.16 10.00
C CYS A 10 -3.74 -6.52 8.99
N TYR A 11 -4.03 -5.63 8.04
CA TYR A 11 -4.99 -5.92 6.97
C TYR A 11 -4.47 -6.96 5.98
N LEU A 12 -3.21 -6.85 5.56
CA LEU A 12 -2.58 -7.82 4.66
C LEU A 12 -2.56 -9.24 5.26
N ASN A 13 -2.27 -9.36 6.56
CA ASN A 13 -2.33 -10.64 7.28
C ASN A 13 -3.75 -11.26 7.34
N LYS A 14 -4.79 -10.44 7.15
CA LYS A 14 -6.19 -10.88 7.05
C LYS A 14 -6.62 -11.13 5.61
N GLY A 15 -5.71 -11.03 4.64
CA GLY A 15 -6.02 -11.15 3.22
C GLY A 15 -6.81 -9.96 2.67
N ILE A 16 -6.71 -8.78 3.31
CA ILE A 16 -7.41 -7.56 2.91
C ILE A 16 -6.36 -6.61 2.27
N PRO A 17 -6.38 -6.42 0.94
CA PRO A 17 -5.56 -5.40 0.30
C PRO A 17 -5.96 -3.99 0.75
N VAL A 18 -4.99 -3.08 0.75
CA VAL A 18 -5.19 -1.71 1.25
C VAL A 18 -4.88 -0.73 0.14
N LEU A 19 -5.86 0.07 -0.28
CA LEU A 19 -5.63 1.17 -1.20
C LEU A 19 -4.98 2.33 -0.42
N VAL A 20 -3.84 2.80 -0.89
CA VAL A 20 -3.06 3.88 -0.26
C VAL A 20 -2.74 4.98 -1.27
N GLU A 21 -2.60 6.20 -0.76
CA GLU A 21 -2.12 7.35 -1.50
C GLU A 21 -0.78 7.79 -0.91
N TRP A 22 0.18 8.18 -1.75
CA TRP A 22 1.49 8.67 -1.31
C TRP A 22 2.07 9.65 -2.34
N ILE A 23 3.01 10.51 -1.92
CA ILE A 23 3.49 11.66 -2.71
C ILE A 23 4.38 11.29 -3.91
N ASP A 24 4.58 10.00 -4.20
CA ASP A 24 5.40 9.58 -5.33
C ASP A 24 4.85 10.22 -6.62
N TRP A 25 5.75 10.83 -7.40
CA TRP A 25 5.42 11.66 -8.58
C TRP A 25 4.38 12.77 -8.36
N GLY A 26 4.29 13.28 -7.13
CA GLY A 26 3.38 14.37 -6.77
C GLY A 26 1.99 13.93 -6.30
N GLY A 27 1.77 12.61 -6.20
CA GLY A 27 0.54 11.98 -5.72
C GLY A 27 0.25 10.73 -6.54
N HIS A 28 0.23 9.57 -5.89
CA HIS A 28 0.09 8.28 -6.53
C HIS A 28 -0.80 7.36 -5.71
N TRP A 29 -1.75 6.69 -6.35
CA TRP A 29 -2.66 5.74 -5.71
C TRP A 29 -2.31 4.32 -6.13
N VAL A 30 -2.09 3.45 -5.14
CA VAL A 30 -1.70 2.05 -5.35
C VAL A 30 -2.38 1.14 -4.35
N VAL A 31 -2.54 -0.14 -4.70
CA VAL A 31 -3.08 -1.13 -3.77
C VAL A 31 -1.93 -1.92 -3.15
N ALA A 32 -1.73 -1.77 -1.84
CA ALA A 32 -0.82 -2.63 -1.08
C ALA A 32 -1.38 -4.06 -1.07
N THR A 33 -0.57 -5.01 -1.55
CA THR A 33 -0.93 -6.43 -1.70
C THR A 33 -0.01 -7.34 -0.89
N GLY A 34 1.16 -6.86 -0.45
CA GLY A 34 2.10 -7.65 0.32
C GLY A 34 3.08 -6.81 1.12
N TYR A 35 3.70 -7.43 2.13
CA TYR A 35 4.73 -6.81 2.96
C TYR A 35 5.75 -7.87 3.38
N HIS A 36 7.03 -7.60 3.16
CA HIS A 36 8.14 -8.39 3.66
C HIS A 36 8.83 -7.65 4.81
N ALA A 37 8.65 -8.17 6.03
CA ALA A 37 9.23 -7.61 7.27
C ALA A 37 10.64 -8.16 7.51
N ALA A 38 11.60 -7.69 6.71
CA ALA A 38 12.99 -8.13 6.82
C ALA A 38 13.66 -7.67 8.12
N TYR A 39 13.19 -6.58 8.76
CA TYR A 39 13.73 -6.11 10.04
C TYR A 39 13.64 -7.14 11.18
N GLU A 40 12.70 -8.10 11.10
CA GLU A 40 12.58 -9.21 12.05
C GLU A 40 13.78 -10.17 11.96
N SER A 41 14.62 -10.03 10.93
CA SER A 41 15.92 -10.68 10.77
C SER A 41 16.84 -9.76 9.96
N PRO A 42 17.53 -8.77 10.60
CA PRO A 42 18.24 -7.67 9.92
C PRO A 42 19.25 -8.10 8.84
N ALA A 43 19.76 -9.33 8.91
CA ALA A 43 20.57 -9.96 7.87
C ALA A 43 19.86 -10.11 6.51
N LYS A 44 18.52 -9.96 6.48
CA LYS A 44 17.68 -10.11 5.28
C LYS A 44 17.38 -8.78 4.57
N GLY A 45 17.90 -7.66 5.07
CA GLY A 45 17.76 -6.34 4.44
C GLY A 45 16.59 -5.51 5.00
N PRO A 46 16.22 -4.43 4.31
CA PRO A 46 15.16 -3.54 4.76
C PRO A 46 13.76 -4.06 4.37
N ASP A 47 12.76 -3.56 5.07
CA ASP A 47 11.36 -3.90 4.79
C ASP A 47 10.95 -3.50 3.38
N THR A 48 10.15 -4.36 2.75
CA THR A 48 9.66 -4.15 1.39
C THR A 48 8.14 -4.23 1.38
N ILE A 49 7.49 -3.23 0.82
CA ILE A 49 6.05 -3.24 0.54
C ILE A 49 5.83 -3.49 -0.95
N PHE A 50 4.81 -4.28 -1.28
CA PHE A 50 4.45 -4.66 -2.64
C PHE A 50 3.09 -4.07 -3.01
N PHE A 51 2.98 -3.56 -4.22
CA PHE A 51 1.78 -2.93 -4.73
C PHE A 51 1.31 -3.56 -6.03
N ALA A 52 -0.01 -3.66 -6.19
CA ALA A 52 -0.61 -3.63 -7.52
C ALA A 52 -0.72 -2.16 -7.94
N ASP A 53 0.03 -1.81 -8.97
CA ASP A 53 0.35 -0.44 -9.33
C ASP A 53 -0.03 -0.19 -10.80
N PRO A 54 -1.08 0.63 -11.06
CA PRO A 54 -1.51 0.92 -12.42
C PRO A 54 -0.42 1.64 -13.23
N SER A 55 0.55 2.26 -12.55
CA SER A 55 1.61 3.03 -13.17
C SER A 55 2.86 2.26 -13.55
N SER A 56 2.97 1.00 -13.14
CA SER A 56 4.24 0.28 -13.28
C SER A 56 4.67 0.08 -14.75
N HIS A 57 3.70 -0.04 -15.67
CA HIS A 57 3.95 -0.22 -17.09
C HIS A 57 4.58 1.01 -17.76
N TRP A 58 4.35 2.22 -17.24
CA TRP A 58 4.99 3.44 -17.75
C TRP A 58 6.48 3.48 -17.44
N ALA A 59 6.90 2.90 -16.30
CA ALA A 59 8.30 2.85 -15.89
C ALA A 59 9.04 1.61 -16.42
N ASN A 60 8.31 0.51 -16.67
CA ASN A 60 8.90 -0.74 -17.15
C ASN A 60 7.92 -1.50 -18.08
N PRO A 61 8.12 -1.47 -19.40
CA PRO A 61 7.26 -2.19 -20.36
C PRO A 61 7.35 -3.72 -20.22
N ASN A 62 8.39 -4.24 -19.54
CA ASN A 62 8.56 -5.67 -19.26
C ASN A 62 7.93 -6.07 -17.90
N ASN A 63 6.98 -5.29 -17.38
CA ASN A 63 6.23 -5.58 -16.15
C ASN A 63 4.72 -5.70 -16.45
N PRO A 64 4.28 -6.76 -17.17
CA PRO A 64 2.90 -6.92 -17.59
C PRO A 64 1.93 -7.14 -16.42
N ASP A 65 2.43 -7.63 -15.28
CA ASP A 65 1.61 -7.96 -14.11
C ASP A 65 1.23 -6.74 -13.26
N GLY A 66 1.82 -5.57 -13.54
CA GLY A 66 1.45 -4.36 -12.81
C GLY A 66 2.04 -4.29 -11.39
N ILE A 67 3.01 -5.13 -11.03
CA ILE A 67 3.50 -5.20 -9.64
C ILE A 67 4.71 -4.29 -9.44
N SER A 68 4.64 -3.40 -8.44
CA SER A 68 5.80 -2.61 -8.00
C SER A 68 6.15 -2.93 -6.55
N SER A 69 7.39 -2.63 -6.17
CA SER A 69 7.84 -2.81 -4.79
C SER A 69 8.78 -1.68 -4.38
N PHE A 70 8.70 -1.32 -3.10
CA PHE A 70 9.48 -0.23 -2.55
C PHE A 70 9.95 -0.57 -1.14
N ASN A 71 11.03 0.09 -0.72
CA ASN A 71 11.41 0.14 0.67
C ASN A 71 10.24 0.70 1.50
N ALA A 72 9.80 -0.03 2.53
CA ALA A 72 8.63 0.34 3.31
C ALA A 72 8.81 1.64 4.12
N TRP A 73 10.04 1.95 4.52
CA TRP A 73 10.34 3.21 5.23
C TRP A 73 10.31 4.40 4.28
N ARG A 74 10.80 4.24 3.03
CA ARG A 74 10.60 5.25 1.98
C ARG A 74 9.11 5.52 1.78
N PHE A 75 8.31 4.47 1.63
CA PHE A 75 6.85 4.63 1.51
C PHE A 75 6.29 5.39 2.71
N ARG A 76 6.59 4.97 3.94
CA ARG A 76 6.15 5.65 5.18
C ARG A 76 6.48 7.13 5.19
N ASP A 77 7.71 7.48 4.85
CA ASP A 77 8.18 8.87 4.91
C ASP A 77 7.55 9.73 3.79
N MET A 78 7.15 9.08 2.69
CA MET A 78 6.43 9.67 1.55
C MET A 78 4.91 9.53 1.63
N TRP A 79 4.37 8.94 2.71
CA TRP A 79 2.95 8.61 2.82
C TRP A 79 2.10 9.81 3.21
N PHE A 80 1.94 10.75 2.27
CA PHE A 80 1.10 11.91 2.44
C PHE A 80 0.70 12.53 1.11
N ASP A 81 -0.44 13.21 1.10
CA ASP A 81 -0.88 14.13 0.05
C ASP A 81 -0.64 15.57 0.51
N VAL A 82 -0.32 16.45 -0.43
CA VAL A 82 -0.25 17.91 -0.19
C VAL A 82 -1.11 18.73 -1.16
N GLN A 83 -1.70 18.07 -2.17
CA GLN A 83 -2.30 18.77 -3.31
C GLN A 83 -3.79 18.48 -3.46
N TYR A 84 -4.21 17.22 -3.35
CA TYR A 84 -5.50 16.79 -3.89
C TYR A 84 -6.59 16.60 -2.84
N LEU A 85 -6.26 16.04 -1.67
CA LEU A 85 -7.24 15.74 -0.63
C LEU A 85 -7.54 16.95 0.25
N SER A 86 -6.55 17.79 0.48
CA SER A 86 -6.72 19.03 1.24
C SER A 86 -5.73 20.07 0.74
N PRO A 87 -6.05 20.77 -0.38
CA PRO A 87 -5.14 21.73 -0.98
C PRO A 87 -4.56 22.73 0.04
N GLY A 88 -3.23 22.82 0.10
CA GLY A 88 -2.51 23.69 1.04
C GLY A 88 -2.34 23.11 2.45
N LYS A 89 -2.73 21.86 2.68
CA LYS A 89 -2.53 21.13 3.95
C LYS A 89 -1.98 19.74 3.66
N ILE A 90 -1.18 19.21 4.59
CA ILE A 90 -0.64 17.85 4.49
C ILE A 90 -1.66 16.84 5.04
N SER A 91 -2.14 15.94 4.17
CA SER A 91 -2.95 14.78 4.56
C SER A 91 -2.06 13.56 4.67
N ARG A 92 -1.69 13.17 5.89
CA ARG A 92 -0.80 12.02 6.13
C ARG A 92 -1.56 10.70 6.18
N ASN A 93 -0.87 9.64 5.78
CA ASN A 93 -1.21 8.24 6.04
C ASN A 93 -2.64 7.87 5.60
N VAL A 94 -3.02 8.28 4.38
CA VAL A 94 -4.34 8.05 3.81
C VAL A 94 -4.42 6.60 3.31
N TYR A 95 -5.46 5.89 3.74
CA TYR A 95 -5.75 4.54 3.28
C TYR A 95 -7.25 4.30 3.17
N ILE A 96 -7.60 3.32 2.34
CA ILE A 96 -8.95 2.81 2.17
C ILE A 96 -8.87 1.28 2.18
N ILE A 97 -9.76 0.65 2.92
CA ILE A 97 -9.99 -0.80 2.89
C ILE A 97 -11.40 -1.07 2.38
N ALA A 98 -11.57 -2.20 1.71
CA ALA A 98 -12.89 -2.72 1.36
C ALA A 98 -13.18 -3.93 2.23
N ILE A 99 -14.21 -3.83 3.08
CA ILE A 99 -14.76 -4.97 3.80
C ILE A 99 -16.06 -5.35 3.07
N PRO A 100 -16.12 -6.52 2.42
CA PRO A 100 -17.37 -6.95 1.80
C PRO A 100 -18.45 -7.03 2.87
N LYS A 101 -19.68 -6.60 2.53
CA LYS A 101 -20.83 -6.86 3.40
C LYS A 101 -20.85 -8.36 3.69
N SER A 102 -21.03 -8.74 4.96
CA SER A 102 -21.25 -10.14 5.30
C SER A 102 -22.54 -10.59 4.62
N THR A 103 -22.43 -11.12 3.41
CA THR A 103 -23.47 -11.97 2.85
C THR A 103 -23.46 -13.20 3.73
N GLY A 104 -24.47 -13.31 4.60
CA GLY A 104 -24.61 -14.44 5.50
C GLY A 104 -24.34 -15.74 4.75
N ARG A 105 -23.24 -16.40 5.13
CA ARG A 105 -22.96 -17.81 4.84
C ARG A 105 -23.15 -18.24 3.37
N LEU A 106 -22.10 -18.08 2.56
CA LEU A 106 -21.89 -19.04 1.46
C LEU A 106 -21.00 -20.17 1.99
N ASN A 107 -21.64 -21.16 2.61
CA ASN A 107 -21.13 -22.52 2.57
C ASN A 107 -20.93 -22.86 1.09
N ARG A 108 -19.69 -22.90 0.62
CA ARG A 108 -19.34 -23.61 -0.61
C ARG A 108 -18.28 -24.64 -0.27
N ARG A 109 -18.58 -25.83 -0.80
CA ARG A 109 -18.08 -27.17 -0.48
C ARG A 109 -16.58 -27.31 -0.62
#